data_AF-A0A7G1N998-F1
#
_entry.id   AF-A0A7G1N998-F1
#
_cell.length_a   1.000
_cell.length_b   1.000
_cell.length_c   1.000
_cell.angle_alpha   90.00
_cell.angle_beta   90.00
_cell.angle_gamma   90.00
#
_symmetry.space_group_name_H-M   'P 1'
#
loop_
_entity.id
_entity.type
_entity.pdbx_description
1 polymer ?
#
loop_
_entity_poly.entity_id
_entity_poly.type
_entity_poly.pdbx_seq_one_letter_code
_entity_poly.pdbx_strand_id
1 'polypeptide(L)'
;MASLSIDPRPLNADERAVLEAILSAEFAGASQLRTQLDRTEVTAIRGPDSVSVGLRVREPCEHAALRTELVPVDAHVHDPSGTYVGEILVWTDRGATLAALEFAWVTDEMPTSLPAVVDGRLSWPS
;
A
#
# COMPACT_ATOMS: atom_id res chain seq x y z
N MET A 1 16.88 2.73 1.64
CA MET A 1 16.71 2.40 3.08
C MET A 1 16.81 0.89 3.25
N ALA A 2 17.39 0.40 4.34
CA ALA A 2 17.44 -1.04 4.61
C ALA A 2 16.05 -1.55 5.02
N SER A 3 15.64 -2.71 4.47
CA SER A 3 14.43 -3.39 4.94
C SER A 3 14.74 -4.21 6.18
N LEU A 4 13.86 -4.16 7.17
CA LEU A 4 13.92 -4.97 8.38
C LEU A 4 12.90 -6.09 8.23
N SER A 5 13.37 -7.33 8.10
CA SER A 5 12.48 -8.50 8.10
C SER A 5 11.82 -8.66 9.47
N ILE A 6 10.55 -9.06 9.46
CA ILE A 6 9.76 -9.33 10.67
C ILE A 6 9.16 -10.74 10.60
N ASP A 7 8.62 -11.23 11.72
CA ASP A 7 7.76 -12.41 11.69
C ASP A 7 6.49 -12.07 10.89
N PRO A 8 6.12 -12.87 9.86
CA PRO A 8 4.98 -12.57 9.02
C PRO A 8 3.69 -12.39 9.83
N ARG A 9 2.99 -11.28 9.58
CA ARG A 9 1.71 -10.97 10.20
C ARG A 9 0.66 -10.63 9.14
N PRO A 10 -0.64 -10.79 9.42
CA PRO A 10 -1.67 -10.25 8.54
C PRO A 10 -1.55 -8.72 8.42
N LEU A 11 -2.20 -8.19 7.37
CA LEU A 11 -2.47 -6.76 7.26
C LEU A 11 -3.22 -6.28 8.50
N ASN A 12 -2.81 -5.15 9.05
CA ASN A 12 -3.61 -4.45 10.06
C ASN A 12 -4.79 -3.73 9.38
N ALA A 13 -5.65 -3.10 10.18
CA ALA A 13 -6.85 -2.42 9.67
C ALA A 13 -6.52 -1.27 8.71
N ASP A 14 -5.51 -0.45 9.01
CA ASP A 14 -5.14 0.72 8.21
C ASP A 14 -4.49 0.32 6.88
N GLU A 15 -3.54 -0.63 6.92
CA GLU A 15 -2.90 -1.21 5.73
C GLU A 15 -3.95 -1.82 4.79
N ARG A 16 -4.91 -2.56 5.35
CA ARG A 16 -6.00 -3.15 4.58
C ARG A 16 -6.90 -2.08 3.98
N ALA A 17 -7.32 -1.08 4.76
CA ALA A 17 -8.20 -0.02 4.30
C ALA A 17 -7.57 0.78 3.15
N VAL A 18 -6.28 1.13 3.27
CA VAL A 18 -5.55 1.85 2.21
C VAL A 18 -5.44 1.01 0.94
N LEU A 19 -5.09 -0.28 1.06
CA LEU A 19 -5.04 -1.17 -0.10
C LEU A 19 -6.43 -1.32 -0.76
N GLU A 20 -7.49 -1.51 0.03
CA GLU A 20 -8.86 -1.59 -0.49
C GLU A 20 -9.28 -0.31 -1.22
N ALA A 21 -8.93 0.87 -0.68
CA ALA A 21 -9.22 2.15 -1.30
C ALA A 21 -8.50 2.29 -2.66
N ILE A 22 -7.20 2.01 -2.71
CA ILE A 22 -6.41 2.11 -3.96
C ILE A 22 -6.90 1.10 -5.00
N LEU A 23 -7.14 -0.15 -4.59
CA LEU A 23 -7.58 -1.22 -5.48
C LEU A 23 -9.07 -1.15 -5.85
N SER A 24 -9.82 -0.18 -5.30
CA SER A 24 -11.19 0.12 -5.73
C SER A 24 -11.24 0.84 -7.08
N ALA A 25 -10.13 1.45 -7.51
CA ALA A 25 -10.00 2.02 -8.84
C ALA A 25 -9.99 0.90 -9.90
N GLU A 26 -10.60 1.18 -11.06
CA GLU A 26 -10.68 0.21 -12.15
C GLU A 26 -9.45 0.27 -13.05
N PHE A 27 -8.69 -0.82 -13.07
CA PHE A 27 -7.57 -1.05 -13.97
C PHE A 27 -7.39 -2.55 -14.24
N ALA A 28 -6.64 -2.90 -15.29
CA ALA A 28 -6.40 -4.30 -15.64
C ALA A 28 -5.70 -5.03 -14.49
N GLY A 29 -6.31 -6.07 -13.93
CA GLY A 29 -5.76 -6.82 -12.78
C GLY A 29 -6.26 -6.37 -11.42
N ALA A 30 -7.02 -5.28 -11.31
CA ALA A 30 -7.54 -4.78 -10.03
C ALA A 30 -8.37 -5.82 -9.28
N SER A 31 -9.25 -6.55 -9.98
CA SER A 31 -10.05 -7.63 -9.38
C SER A 31 -9.18 -8.74 -8.78
N GLN A 32 -8.12 -9.16 -9.47
CA GLN A 32 -7.19 -10.20 -9.03
C GLN A 32 -6.40 -9.72 -7.81
N LEU A 33 -5.91 -8.48 -7.82
CA LEU A 33 -5.22 -7.92 -6.64
C LEU A 33 -6.15 -7.80 -5.43
N ARG A 34 -7.44 -7.47 -5.62
CA ARG A 34 -8.43 -7.44 -4.53
C ARG A 34 -8.65 -8.83 -3.90
N THR A 35 -8.66 -9.90 -4.69
CA THR A 35 -8.83 -11.27 -4.14
C THR A 35 -7.61 -11.75 -3.34
N GLN A 36 -6.46 -11.09 -3.48
CA GLN A 36 -5.24 -11.42 -2.73
C GLN A 36 -5.23 -10.91 -1.30
N LEU A 37 -6.03 -9.90 -0.95
CA LEU A 37 -5.95 -9.18 0.34
C LEU A 37 -6.03 -10.10 1.57
N ASP A 38 -6.92 -11.09 1.57
CA ASP A 38 -7.07 -12.04 2.69
C ASP A 38 -5.87 -13.01 2.83
N ARG A 39 -5.02 -13.09 1.81
CA ARG A 39 -3.82 -13.94 1.78
C ARG A 39 -2.52 -13.15 1.92
N THR A 40 -2.61 -11.82 1.97
CA THR A 40 -1.46 -10.94 2.10
C THR A 40 -0.94 -10.89 3.53
N GLU A 41 0.38 -10.99 3.66
CA GLU A 41 1.11 -10.87 4.92
C GLU A 41 2.16 -9.76 4.81
N VAL A 42 2.32 -9.00 5.88
CA VAL A 42 3.46 -8.11 6.06
C VAL A 42 4.66 -8.93 6.53
N THR A 43 5.76 -8.83 5.79
CA THR A 43 6.99 -9.61 6.03
C THR A 43 8.20 -8.74 6.34
N ALA A 44 8.11 -7.43 6.08
CA ALA A 44 9.18 -6.49 6.36
C ALA A 44 8.66 -5.07 6.59
N ILE A 45 9.47 -4.26 7.26
CA ILE A 45 9.27 -2.81 7.43
C ILE A 45 10.41 -2.08 6.72
N ARG A 46 10.12 -0.99 5.99
CA ARG A 46 11.10 -0.22 5.22
C ARG A 46 11.86 0.79 6.10
N GLY A 47 12.62 0.27 7.07
CA GLY A 47 13.40 1.05 8.02
C GLY A 47 12.72 1.16 9.39
N PRO A 48 13.46 1.60 10.44
CA PRO A 48 12.88 1.80 11.76
C PRO A 48 11.71 2.79 11.72
N ASP A 49 10.62 2.46 12.41
CA ASP A 49 9.42 3.30 12.57
C ASP A 49 8.69 3.69 11.27
N SER A 50 9.07 3.12 10.13
CA SER A 50 8.41 3.39 8.86
C SER A 50 7.04 2.71 8.79
N VAL A 51 6.08 3.42 8.20
CA VAL A 51 4.76 2.87 7.86
C VAL A 51 4.74 2.11 6.54
N SER A 52 5.84 2.18 5.77
CA SER A 52 5.99 1.45 4.52
C SER A 52 6.41 0.00 4.79
N VAL A 53 5.71 -0.94 4.17
CA VAL A 53 5.81 -2.38 4.46
C VAL A 53 6.06 -3.22 3.21
N GLY A 54 6.86 -4.27 3.39
CA GLY A 54 7.01 -5.35 2.42
C GLY A 54 5.92 -6.39 2.60
N LEU A 55 5.29 -6.77 1.49
CA LEU A 55 4.17 -7.69 1.45
C LEU A 55 4.57 -9.00 0.79
N ARG A 56 3.87 -10.07 1.16
CA ARG A 56 3.89 -11.35 0.47
C ARG A 56 2.48 -11.89 0.40
N VAL A 57 2.05 -12.35 -0.77
CA VAL A 57 0.79 -13.08 -0.93
C VAL A 57 1.06 -14.57 -0.82
N ARG A 58 0.30 -15.27 0.04
CA ARG A 58 0.41 -16.73 0.17
C ARG A 58 -0.30 -17.43 -0.99
N GLU A 59 0.37 -18.41 -1.59
CA GLU A 59 -0.23 -19.30 -2.59
C GLU A 59 -1.22 -20.31 -1.96
N PRO A 60 -2.20 -20.84 -2.72
CA PRO A 60 -2.58 -20.42 -4.08
C PRO A 60 -3.33 -19.09 -4.11
N CYS A 61 -3.09 -18.25 -5.13
CA CYS A 61 -3.88 -17.04 -5.40
C CYS A 61 -4.07 -16.78 -6.90
N GLU A 62 -5.00 -15.88 -7.25
CA GLU A 62 -5.09 -15.38 -8.62
C GLU A 62 -4.00 -14.34 -8.86
N HIS A 63 -3.25 -14.50 -9.94
CA HIS A 63 -2.23 -13.53 -10.34
C HIS A 63 -2.83 -12.46 -11.24
N ALA A 64 -2.49 -11.20 -10.96
CA ALA A 64 -2.69 -10.13 -11.91
C ALA A 64 -1.70 -10.28 -13.09
N ALA A 65 -1.95 -9.51 -14.16
CA ALA A 65 -1.07 -9.44 -15.32
C ALA A 65 -0.78 -7.98 -15.65
N LEU A 66 -0.32 -7.23 -14.64
CA LEU A 66 0.09 -5.85 -14.85
C LEU A 66 1.35 -5.80 -15.71
N ARG A 67 1.47 -4.76 -16.54
CA ARG A 67 2.65 -4.52 -17.38
C ARG A 67 3.84 -3.96 -16.59
N THR A 68 3.56 -3.37 -15.44
CA THR A 68 4.51 -2.70 -14.56
C THR A 68 4.35 -3.26 -13.14
N GLU A 69 5.39 -3.14 -12.34
CA GLU A 69 5.34 -3.55 -10.93
C GLU A 69 4.55 -2.54 -10.08
N LEU A 70 4.53 -1.27 -10.47
CA LEU A 70 3.73 -0.25 -9.80
C LEU A 70 2.26 -0.34 -10.25
N VAL A 71 1.34 -0.38 -9.29
CA VAL A 71 -0.10 -0.27 -9.53
C VAL A 71 -0.42 1.12 -10.10
N PRO A 72 -1.14 1.22 -11.23
CA PRO A 72 -1.33 2.49 -11.95
C PRO A 72 -2.46 3.34 -11.35
N VAL A 73 -2.32 3.73 -10.08
CA VAL A 73 -3.29 4.57 -9.36
C VAL A 73 -2.55 5.71 -8.67
N ASP A 74 -2.92 6.94 -9.00
CA ASP A 74 -2.37 8.15 -8.38
C ASP A 74 -3.03 8.39 -7.00
N ALA A 75 -2.45 7.80 -5.96
CA ALA A 75 -3.00 7.85 -4.60
C ALA A 75 -2.37 8.98 -3.76
N HIS A 76 -2.62 10.22 -4.19
CA HIS A 76 -2.13 11.41 -3.50
C HIS A 76 -2.74 11.57 -2.09
N VAL A 77 -1.90 12.01 -1.17
CA VAL A 77 -2.23 12.29 0.23
C VAL A 77 -2.11 13.79 0.46
N HIS A 78 -3.19 14.40 0.92
CA HIS A 78 -3.24 15.81 1.28
C HIS A 78 -3.62 15.98 2.75
N ASP A 79 -3.09 17.02 3.37
CA ASP A 79 -3.52 17.45 4.70
C ASP A 79 -4.88 18.19 4.65
N PRO A 80 -5.49 18.53 5.81
CA PRO A 80 -6.76 19.25 5.84
C PRO A 80 -6.73 20.65 5.20
N SER A 81 -5.55 21.25 5.03
CA SER A 81 -5.38 22.52 4.31
C SER A 81 -5.36 22.35 2.79
N GLY A 82 -5.30 21.11 2.30
CA GLY A 82 -5.13 20.74 0.90
C GLY A 82 -3.68 20.66 0.45
N THR A 83 -2.71 20.83 1.36
CA THR A 83 -1.29 20.75 1.06
C THR A 83 -0.90 19.31 0.76
N TYR A 84 -0.09 19.11 -0.29
CA TYR A 84 0.40 17.79 -0.68
C TYR A 84 1.43 17.28 0.33
N VAL A 85 1.14 16.13 0.95
CA VAL A 85 2.01 15.45 1.93
C VAL A 85 2.87 14.38 1.25
N GLY A 86 2.34 13.78 0.18
CA GLY A 86 2.98 12.68 -0.53
C GLY A 86 1.96 11.80 -1.23
N GLU A 87 2.35 10.55 -1.50
CA GLU A 87 1.48 9.57 -2.16
C GLU A 87 1.70 8.17 -1.60
N ILE A 88 0.67 7.33 -1.76
CA ILE A 88 0.78 5.91 -1.46
C ILE A 88 1.02 5.13 -2.76
N LEU A 89 2.11 4.37 -2.78
CA LEU A 89 2.48 3.48 -3.87
C LEU A 89 2.21 2.04 -3.48
N VAL A 90 1.56 1.30 -4.37
CA VAL A 90 1.37 -0.15 -4.23
C VAL A 90 2.21 -0.87 -5.26
N TRP A 91 3.11 -1.71 -4.80
CA TRP A 91 4.02 -2.47 -5.65
C TRP A 91 3.57 -3.91 -5.73
N THR A 92 3.85 -4.53 -6.88
CA THR A 92 3.59 -5.93 -7.16
C THR A 92 4.87 -6.65 -7.54
N ASP A 93 4.94 -7.95 -7.21
CA ASP A 93 6.03 -8.80 -7.67
C ASP A 93 5.79 -9.12 -9.14
N ARG A 94 6.56 -8.50 -10.03
CA ARG A 94 6.52 -8.66 -11.49
C ARG A 94 5.11 -8.51 -12.09
N GLY A 95 4.29 -7.63 -11.51
CA GLY A 95 2.93 -7.38 -11.99
C GLY A 95 1.87 -8.41 -11.55
N ALA A 96 2.24 -9.39 -10.71
CA ALA A 96 1.39 -10.55 -10.40
C ALA A 96 0.72 -10.50 -9.02
N THR A 97 1.50 -10.28 -7.96
CA THR A 97 1.00 -10.33 -6.57
C THR A 97 1.43 -9.10 -5.77
N LEU A 98 0.66 -8.71 -4.75
CA LEU A 98 1.01 -7.60 -3.85
C LEU A 98 2.38 -7.83 -3.18
N ALA A 99 3.28 -6.85 -3.28
CA ALA A 99 4.67 -6.96 -2.83
C ALA A 99 5.14 -5.82 -1.91
N ALA A 100 4.52 -4.63 -1.98
CA ALA A 100 4.76 -3.59 -0.98
C ALA A 100 3.62 -2.57 -0.94
N LEU A 101 3.46 -1.95 0.22
CA LEU A 101 2.72 -0.71 0.43
C LEU A 101 3.73 0.33 0.90
N GLU A 102 3.87 1.42 0.15
CA GLU A 102 4.86 2.45 0.41
C GLU A 102 4.20 3.82 0.51
N PHE A 103 4.57 4.58 1.53
CA PHE A 103 4.30 6.01 1.59
C PHE A 103 5.53 6.75 1.08
N ALA A 104 5.41 7.39 -0.08
CA ALA A 104 6.38 8.34 -0.61
C ALA A 104 6.00 9.76 -0.18
N TRP A 105 6.50 10.20 0.99
CA TRP A 105 6.22 11.52 1.54
C TRP A 105 7.23 12.57 1.05
N VAL A 106 6.82 13.84 1.10
CA VAL A 106 7.67 15.00 0.75
C VAL A 106 7.91 15.95 1.92
N THR A 107 7.32 15.67 3.08
CA THR A 107 7.49 16.44 4.32
C THR A 107 8.86 16.20 4.96
N ASP A 108 9.28 17.13 5.82
CA ASP A 108 10.54 17.01 6.56
C ASP A 108 10.53 15.86 7.57
N GLU A 109 9.37 15.62 8.19
CA GLU A 109 9.16 14.53 9.14
C GLU A 109 8.56 13.31 8.46
N MET A 110 9.08 12.12 8.81
CA MET A 110 8.55 10.86 8.33
C MET A 110 7.16 10.60 8.93
N PRO A 111 6.16 10.24 8.11
CA PRO A 111 4.86 9.77 8.58
C PRO A 111 4.97 8.62 9.57
N THR A 112 4.29 8.74 10.71
CA THR A 112 4.21 7.70 11.75
C THR A 112 2.92 6.87 11.68
N SER A 113 2.00 7.23 10.80
CA SER A 113 0.78 6.49 10.48
C SER A 113 0.52 6.46 8.96
N LEU A 114 -0.31 5.53 8.49
CA LEU A 114 -0.88 5.61 7.16
C LEU A 114 -1.99 6.68 7.11
N PRO A 115 -2.31 7.24 5.94
CA PRO A 115 -3.46 8.13 5.80
C PRO A 115 -4.76 7.38 6.12
N ALA A 116 -5.71 8.07 6.72
CA ALA A 116 -7.06 7.55 6.92
C ALA A 116 -7.79 7.45 5.57
N VAL A 117 -8.72 6.51 5.46
CA VAL A 117 -9.63 6.42 4.31
C VAL A 117 -10.97 7.03 4.68
N VAL A 118 -11.31 8.17 4.07
CA VAL A 118 -12.58 8.88 4.29
C VAL A 118 -13.29 9.02 2.94
N ASP A 119 -14.51 8.52 2.84
CA ASP A 119 -15.31 8.49 1.60
C ASP A 119 -14.55 7.90 0.39
N GLY A 120 -13.74 6.86 0.63
CA GLY A 120 -12.92 6.20 -0.39
C GLY A 120 -11.68 6.98 -0.83
N ARG A 121 -11.33 8.07 -0.14
CA ARG A 121 -10.17 8.90 -0.43
C ARG A 121 -9.16 8.85 0.72
N LEU A 122 -7.88 8.92 0.38
CA LEU A 122 -6.82 9.04 1.37
C LEU A 122 -6.79 10.46 1.94
N SER A 123 -6.79 10.57 3.27
CA SER A 123 -6.77 11.83 4.00
C SER A 123 -5.75 11.76 5.12
N TRP A 124 -4.90 12.79 5.21
CA TRP A 124 -3.94 12.91 6.31
C TRP A 124 -4.63 13.53 7.53
N PRO A 125 -4.41 13.02 8.76
CA PRO A 125 -4.94 13.62 9.97
C PRO A 125 -4.41 15.06 10.17
N SER A 126 -5.17 15.83 10.95
CA SER A 126 -4.84 17.22 11.34
C SER A 126 -3.63 17.29 12.25
#